data_AF-A0A3D2JZG0-F1
#
_entry.id   AF-A0A3D2JZG0-F1
#
_cell.length_a   1.000
_cell.length_b   1.000
_cell.length_c   1.000
_cell.angle_alpha   90.00
_cell.angle_beta   90.00
_cell.angle_gamma   90.00
#
_symmetry.space_group_name_H-M   'P 1'
#
loop_
_entity.id
_entity.type
_entity.pdbx_description
1 polymer ?
#
loop_
_entity_poly.entity_id
_entity_poly.type
_entity_poly.pdbx_seq_one_letter_code
_entity_poly.pdbx_strand_id
1 'polypeptide(L)'
;MQRREFLSHSLTALAGLSIATNSEAQDLENAAPRDWSGNTPLRYPDPDLIALDQRFQRYIPFNTPIQRHHIGTFWAEGPAWNGVGRYLVWSDIPNNVQLRWIEDDDRVTVFREPAGNSNGNTFDYQGRQLSCEHGNRRVVRYEYDGSVTV
;
A
#
# COMPACT_ATOMS: atom_id res chain seq x y z
N MET A 1 40.52 -39.39 46.76
CA MET A 1 39.94 -38.52 47.81
C MET A 1 40.52 -37.14 47.59
N GLN A 2 39.81 -36.04 47.30
CA GLN A 2 38.38 -35.74 47.29
C GLN A 2 38.07 -34.74 46.15
N ARG A 3 37.12 -35.11 45.28
CA ARG A 3 36.36 -34.17 44.43
C ARG A 3 35.26 -33.59 45.31
N ARG A 4 35.38 -32.34 45.78
CA ARG A 4 34.29 -31.46 46.27
C ARG A 4 34.88 -30.19 46.87
N GLU A 5 34.11 -29.10 46.79
CA GLU A 5 34.35 -27.77 47.40
C GLU A 5 35.24 -26.80 46.61
N PHE A 6 34.69 -26.14 45.57
CA PHE A 6 34.82 -24.68 45.42
C PHE A 6 33.83 -24.11 44.36
N LEU A 7 32.53 -24.31 44.58
CA LEU A 7 31.50 -23.49 43.93
C LEU A 7 31.16 -22.35 44.89
N SER A 8 31.80 -21.20 44.69
CA SER A 8 31.53 -19.98 45.44
C SER A 8 31.18 -18.85 44.46
N HIS A 9 29.89 -18.52 44.45
CA HIS A 9 29.32 -17.19 44.22
C HIS A 9 29.60 -16.46 42.89
N SER A 10 28.68 -16.61 41.92
CA SER A 10 28.18 -15.47 41.13
C SER A 10 26.81 -15.80 40.52
N LEU A 11 25.77 -15.81 41.36
CA LEU A 11 24.39 -15.66 40.90
C LEU A 11 24.12 -14.16 40.77
N THR A 12 24.51 -13.58 39.63
CA THR A 12 24.04 -12.24 39.27
C THR A 12 22.59 -12.39 38.84
N ALA A 13 21.68 -12.10 39.77
CA ALA A 13 20.27 -11.95 39.45
C ALA A 13 20.11 -10.77 38.47
N LEU A 14 19.97 -11.07 37.18
CA LEU A 14 19.31 -10.16 36.24
C LEU A 14 17.81 -10.22 36.56
N ALA A 15 17.43 -9.55 37.64
CA ALA A 15 16.05 -9.17 37.89
C ALA A 15 15.57 -8.37 36.66
N GLY A 16 14.42 -8.76 36.15
CA GLY A 16 13.89 -8.31 34.86
C GLY A 16 14.01 -6.80 34.65
N LEU A 17 14.78 -6.42 33.63
CA LEU A 17 14.48 -5.21 32.87
C LEU A 17 13.22 -5.51 32.07
N SER A 18 12.07 -5.30 32.70
CA SER A 18 10.87 -4.93 31.97
C SER A 18 11.22 -3.65 31.22
N ILE A 19 11.55 -3.75 29.93
CA ILE A 19 11.46 -2.60 29.05
C ILE A 19 9.98 -2.29 29.03
N ALA A 20 9.54 -1.40 29.91
CA ALA A 20 8.26 -0.74 29.76
C ALA A 20 8.34 -0.03 28.42
N THR A 21 7.78 -0.63 27.39
CA THR A 21 7.43 0.10 26.18
C THR A 21 6.34 1.06 26.62
N ASN A 22 6.72 2.24 27.09
CA ASN A 22 5.81 3.37 27.14
C ASN A 22 5.40 3.59 25.69
N SER A 23 4.29 2.98 25.26
CA SER A 23 3.55 3.50 24.13
C SER A 23 2.88 4.76 24.66
N GLU A 24 3.63 5.85 24.73
CA GLU A 24 2.99 7.15 24.76
C GLU A 24 2.18 7.21 23.47
N ALA A 25 0.86 7.23 23.60
CA ALA A 25 0.00 7.48 22.46
C ALA A 25 0.44 8.84 21.90
N GLN A 26 0.90 8.88 20.65
CA GLN A 26 1.19 10.15 20.01
C GLN A 26 -0.11 10.96 19.98
N ASP A 27 -0.08 12.15 20.56
CA ASP A 27 -1.15 13.15 20.38
C ASP A 27 -1.11 13.59 18.91
N LEU A 28 -1.91 12.91 18.08
CA LEU A 28 -2.07 13.24 16.67
C LEU A 28 -2.90 14.52 16.57
N GLU A 29 -2.33 15.54 15.95
CA GLU A 29 -3.12 16.72 15.56
C GLU A 29 -4.24 16.31 14.59
N ASN A 30 -5.33 17.06 14.59
CA ASN A 30 -6.42 16.84 13.64
C ASN A 30 -5.92 17.04 12.21
N ALA A 31 -6.25 16.11 11.31
CA ALA A 31 -5.86 16.18 9.91
C ALA A 31 -6.40 17.46 9.26
N ALA A 32 -5.48 18.31 8.79
CA ALA A 32 -5.83 19.48 7.99
C ALA A 32 -6.00 19.07 6.52
N PRO A 33 -6.92 19.70 5.76
CA PRO A 33 -7.00 19.46 4.32
C PRO A 33 -5.69 19.80 3.61
N ARG A 34 -5.17 18.86 2.82
CA ARG A 34 -3.98 19.08 1.99
C ARG A 34 -4.28 19.98 0.79
N ASP A 35 -3.40 20.95 0.53
CA ASP A 35 -3.39 21.71 -0.72
C ASP A 35 -2.81 20.86 -1.85
N TRP A 36 -3.65 20.50 -2.82
CA TRP A 36 -3.26 19.73 -3.99
C TRP A 36 -3.07 20.59 -5.25
N SER A 37 -3.10 21.92 -5.12
CA SER A 37 -2.93 22.84 -6.26
C SER A 37 -1.48 22.94 -6.74
N GLY A 38 -0.52 22.53 -5.90
CA GLY A 38 0.91 22.69 -6.17
C GLY A 38 1.43 24.12 -5.95
N ASN A 39 0.58 25.06 -5.54
CA ASN A 39 0.99 26.45 -5.30
C ASN A 39 1.77 26.61 -4.00
N THR A 40 1.50 25.77 -3.01
CA THR A 40 2.23 25.75 -1.74
C THR A 40 3.29 24.64 -1.79
N PRO A 41 4.59 24.95 -1.67
CA PRO A 41 5.62 23.92 -1.62
C PRO A 41 5.41 22.98 -0.43
N LEU A 42 5.38 21.67 -0.70
CA LEU A 42 5.31 20.67 0.37
C LEU A 42 6.64 20.62 1.13
N ARG A 43 6.58 20.53 2.46
CA ARG A 43 7.77 20.37 3.31
C ARG A 43 8.07 18.88 3.53
N TYR A 44 9.35 18.59 3.78
CA TYR A 44 9.82 17.28 4.22
C TYR A 44 10.14 17.29 5.73
N PRO A 45 9.87 16.19 6.47
CA PRO A 45 9.13 15.02 6.00
C PRO A 45 7.68 15.38 5.67
N ASP A 46 7.03 14.58 4.82
CA ASP A 46 5.63 14.79 4.50
C ASP A 46 4.80 14.76 5.81
N PRO A 47 4.06 15.84 6.15
CA PRO A 47 3.39 15.95 7.44
C PRO A 47 2.23 14.96 7.63
N ASP A 48 1.70 14.38 6.53
CA ASP A 48 0.60 13.41 6.57
C ASP A 48 1.10 11.96 6.64
N LEU A 49 2.42 11.73 6.62
CA LEU A 49 3.03 10.41 6.81
C LEU A 49 3.51 10.24 8.25
N ILE A 50 2.59 9.80 9.12
CA ILE A 50 2.85 9.61 10.55
C ILE A 50 2.99 8.11 10.88
N ALA A 51 4.15 7.71 11.39
CA ALA A 51 4.34 6.36 11.91
C ALA A 51 3.86 6.25 13.37
N LEU A 52 2.74 5.54 13.57
CA LEU A 52 2.21 5.29 14.91
C LEU A 52 3.06 4.31 15.74
N ASP A 53 3.89 3.51 15.06
CA ASP A 53 4.82 2.57 15.66
C ASP A 53 6.23 2.83 15.13
N GLN A 54 7.20 2.95 16.03
CA GLN A 54 8.60 3.21 15.68
C GLN A 54 9.17 2.19 14.67
N ARG A 55 8.68 0.94 14.69
CA ARG A 55 9.07 -0.12 13.75
C ARG A 55 8.66 0.20 12.30
N PHE A 56 7.63 1.03 12.12
CA PHE A 56 7.14 1.45 10.81
C PHE A 56 7.92 2.65 10.24
N GLN A 57 8.55 3.46 11.10
CA GLN A 57 9.27 4.68 10.70
C GLN A 57 10.28 4.45 9.56
N ARG A 58 10.93 3.29 9.54
CA ARG A 58 11.92 2.93 8.50
C ARG A 58 11.33 2.81 7.09
N TYR A 59 10.02 2.68 6.96
CA TYR A 59 9.32 2.55 5.68
C TYR A 59 8.76 3.87 5.15
N ILE A 60 8.96 4.99 5.87
CA ILE A 60 8.59 6.33 5.43
C ILE A 60 9.88 7.04 4.99
N PRO A 61 10.16 7.13 3.68
CA PRO A 61 11.32 7.87 3.20
C PRO A 61 11.16 9.36 3.53
N PHE A 62 12.21 9.96 4.10
CA PHE A 62 12.17 11.36 4.55
C PHE A 62 11.80 12.35 3.44
N ASN A 63 12.21 12.07 2.20
CA ASN A 63 12.13 12.97 1.05
C ASN A 63 11.05 12.55 0.05
N THR A 64 10.04 11.77 0.45
CA THR A 64 8.96 11.32 -0.44
C THR A 64 7.62 11.90 0.00
N PRO A 65 6.96 12.71 -0.86
CA PRO A 65 5.62 13.21 -0.59
C PRO A 65 4.53 12.23 -1.04
N ILE A 66 3.35 12.34 -0.46
CA ILE A 66 2.12 11.76 -1.05
C ILE A 66 1.81 12.52 -2.35
N GLN A 67 1.60 11.77 -3.44
CA GLN A 67 1.27 12.31 -4.75
C GLN A 67 -0.18 11.95 -5.15
N ARG A 68 -0.86 12.89 -5.83
CA ARG A 68 -2.19 12.66 -6.40
C ARG A 68 -2.08 12.50 -7.91
N HIS A 69 -2.08 11.25 -8.37
CA HIS A 69 -1.96 10.94 -9.81
C HIS A 69 -3.25 11.14 -10.61
N HIS A 70 -4.43 11.11 -9.96
CA HIS A 70 -5.70 11.21 -10.66
C HIS A 70 -6.83 11.82 -9.82
N ILE A 71 -7.82 12.41 -10.48
CA ILE A 71 -9.09 12.89 -9.93
C ILE A 71 -10.22 12.59 -10.93
N GLY A 72 -11.46 12.60 -10.48
CA GLY A 72 -12.64 12.48 -11.36
C GLY A 72 -13.31 11.10 -11.36
N THR A 73 -12.74 10.11 -10.65
CA THR A 73 -13.41 8.84 -10.38
C THR A 73 -14.56 9.03 -9.40
N PHE A 74 -15.67 8.31 -9.58
CA PHE A 74 -16.72 8.25 -8.57
C PHE A 74 -16.37 7.32 -7.42
N TRP A 75 -15.77 6.16 -7.72
CA TRP A 75 -15.28 5.25 -6.69
C TRP A 75 -14.09 4.46 -7.21
N ALA A 76 -12.88 4.91 -6.86
CA ALA A 76 -11.63 4.26 -7.22
C ALA A 76 -11.33 3.09 -6.28
N GLU A 77 -11.20 1.88 -6.84
CA GLU A 77 -10.99 0.64 -6.09
C GLU A 77 -10.09 -0.35 -6.82
N GLY A 78 -9.64 -1.36 -6.09
CA GLY A 78 -8.87 -2.49 -6.63
C GLY A 78 -7.61 -2.10 -7.40
N PRO A 79 -6.70 -1.30 -6.81
CA PRO A 79 -5.43 -0.97 -7.43
C PRO A 79 -4.56 -2.23 -7.60
N ALA A 80 -3.94 -2.42 -8.77
CA ALA A 80 -2.98 -3.49 -9.02
C ALA A 80 -1.84 -3.02 -9.93
N TRP A 81 -0.60 -3.37 -9.56
CA TRP A 81 0.59 -3.03 -10.32
C TRP A 81 0.96 -4.14 -11.32
N ASN A 82 1.19 -3.78 -12.58
CA ASN A 82 1.79 -4.67 -13.57
C ASN A 82 3.27 -4.32 -13.74
N GLY A 83 4.17 -5.19 -13.26
CA GLY A 83 5.61 -4.95 -13.31
C GLY A 83 6.22 -5.00 -14.72
N VAL A 84 5.63 -5.74 -15.66
CA VAL A 84 6.13 -5.86 -17.04
C VAL A 84 5.73 -4.64 -17.86
N GLY A 85 4.46 -4.23 -17.74
CA GLY A 85 3.90 -3.10 -18.46
C GLY A 85 4.11 -1.74 -17.77
N ARG A 86 4.63 -1.72 -16.54
CA ARG A 86 4.91 -0.51 -15.75
C ARG A 86 3.71 0.41 -15.60
N TYR A 87 2.57 -0.16 -15.18
CA TYR A 87 1.36 0.61 -14.94
C TYR A 87 0.61 0.13 -13.70
N LEU A 88 -0.05 1.08 -13.03
CA LEU A 88 -1.02 0.83 -11.98
C LEU A 88 -2.42 0.85 -12.60
N VAL A 89 -3.16 -0.26 -12.55
CA VAL A 89 -4.58 -0.30 -12.93
C VAL A 89 -5.46 -0.12 -11.69
N TRP A 90 -6.62 0.53 -11.84
CA TRP A 90 -7.70 0.54 -10.85
C TRP A 90 -9.06 0.62 -11.55
N SER A 91 -10.13 0.34 -10.82
CA SER A 91 -11.51 0.42 -11.31
C SER A 91 -12.18 1.70 -10.84
N ASP A 92 -12.92 2.38 -11.71
CA ASP A 92 -13.96 3.34 -11.33
C ASP A 92 -15.32 2.66 -11.42
N ILE A 93 -15.74 2.06 -10.29
CA ILE A 93 -16.81 1.05 -10.27
C ILE A 93 -18.12 1.57 -10.89
N PRO A 94 -18.64 2.77 -10.53
CA PRO A 94 -19.93 3.23 -11.01
C PRO A 94 -19.90 3.60 -12.50
N ASN A 95 -18.75 4.07 -13.01
CA ASN A 95 -18.56 4.42 -14.42
C ASN A 95 -18.25 3.21 -15.32
N ASN A 96 -18.15 2.00 -14.74
CA ASN A 96 -17.92 0.76 -15.48
C ASN A 96 -16.64 0.79 -16.36
N VAL A 97 -15.59 1.41 -15.83
CA VAL A 97 -14.30 1.58 -16.52
C VAL A 97 -13.16 1.17 -15.61
N GLN A 98 -12.11 0.58 -16.20
CA GLN A 98 -10.79 0.49 -15.57
C GLN A 98 -9.90 1.56 -16.18
N LEU A 99 -9.17 2.25 -15.31
CA LEU A 99 -8.16 3.23 -15.67
C LEU A 99 -6.78 2.66 -15.36
N ARG A 100 -5.75 3.20 -16.00
CA ARG A 100 -4.36 2.95 -15.62
C ARG A 100 -3.53 4.22 -15.61
N TRP A 101 -2.62 4.32 -14.65
CA TRP A 101 -1.53 5.28 -14.62
C TRP A 101 -0.28 4.59 -15.16
N ILE A 102 0.37 5.21 -16.14
CA ILE A 102 1.56 4.69 -16.81
C ILE A 102 2.77 5.42 -16.24
N GLU A 103 3.70 4.65 -15.66
CA GLU A 103 4.82 5.20 -14.89
C GLU A 103 5.79 6.00 -15.79
N ASP A 104 5.98 5.59 -17.04
CA ASP A 104 7.02 6.17 -17.91
C ASP A 104 6.74 7.64 -18.31
N ASP A 105 5.47 8.07 -18.36
CA ASP A 105 5.08 9.41 -18.81
C ASP A 105 3.92 10.04 -18.03
N ASP A 106 3.63 9.51 -16.85
CA ASP A 106 2.65 10.01 -15.88
C ASP A 106 1.20 10.10 -16.36
N ARG A 107 0.87 9.57 -17.54
CA ARG A 107 -0.48 9.67 -18.09
C ARG A 107 -1.43 8.69 -17.42
N VAL A 108 -2.68 9.13 -17.24
CA VAL A 108 -3.80 8.26 -16.92
C VAL A 108 -4.62 8.02 -18.17
N THR A 109 -4.88 6.75 -18.49
CA THR A 109 -5.64 6.34 -19.68
C THR A 109 -6.72 5.32 -19.33
N VAL A 110 -7.78 5.26 -20.13
CA VAL A 110 -8.72 4.14 -20.08
C VAL A 110 -7.97 2.85 -20.44
N PHE A 111 -8.08 1.86 -19.56
CA PHE A 111 -7.52 0.54 -19.75
C PHE A 111 -8.56 -0.45 -20.27
N ARG A 112 -9.79 -0.39 -19.76
CA ARG A 112 -10.89 -1.25 -20.18
C ARG A 112 -12.25 -0.58 -20.00
N GLU A 113 -13.07 -0.63 -21.05
CA GLU A 113 -14.44 -0.15 -21.06
C GLU A 113 -15.25 -0.95 -22.10
N PRO A 114 -16.36 -1.62 -21.73
CA PRO A 114 -16.87 -1.80 -20.37
C PRO A 114 -16.01 -2.74 -19.52
N ALA A 115 -16.02 -2.53 -18.20
CA ALA A 115 -15.24 -3.30 -17.23
C ALA A 115 -16.04 -4.31 -16.38
N GLY A 116 -17.34 -4.47 -16.64
CA GLY A 116 -18.22 -5.33 -15.84
C GLY A 116 -18.41 -4.84 -14.39
N ASN A 117 -18.29 -3.53 -14.16
CA ASN A 117 -18.22 -2.91 -12.83
C ASN A 117 -17.18 -3.64 -11.95
N SER A 118 -15.96 -3.81 -12.49
CA SER A 118 -14.88 -4.44 -11.76
C SER A 118 -14.57 -3.69 -10.46
N ASN A 119 -14.13 -4.43 -9.45
CA ASN A 119 -13.60 -3.88 -8.21
C ASN A 119 -12.13 -4.31 -8.09
N GLY A 120 -11.86 -5.37 -7.33
CA GLY A 120 -10.51 -5.90 -7.10
C GLY A 120 -9.83 -6.38 -8.38
N ASN A 121 -8.58 -5.97 -8.57
CA ASN A 121 -7.70 -6.44 -9.63
C ASN A 121 -6.45 -7.10 -9.04
N THR A 122 -5.85 -8.04 -9.77
CA THR A 122 -4.48 -8.51 -9.54
C THR A 122 -3.91 -9.07 -10.86
N PHE A 123 -2.66 -9.50 -10.86
CA PHE A 123 -2.02 -10.19 -11.97
C PHE A 123 -1.54 -11.57 -11.53
N ASP A 124 -1.73 -12.57 -12.38
CA ASP A 124 -1.15 -13.89 -12.15
C ASP A 124 0.36 -13.92 -12.45
N TYR A 125 1.01 -15.05 -12.15
CA TYR A 125 2.46 -15.23 -12.40
C TYR A 125 2.86 -15.17 -13.87
N GLN A 126 1.90 -15.26 -14.79
CA GLN A 126 2.17 -15.14 -16.21
C GLN A 126 2.03 -13.69 -16.68
N GLY A 127 1.49 -12.77 -15.87
CA GLY A 127 1.26 -11.37 -16.19
C GLY A 127 -0.17 -11.06 -16.67
N ARG A 128 -1.09 -12.04 -16.62
CA ARG A 128 -2.50 -11.86 -17.02
C ARG A 128 -3.30 -11.25 -15.89
N GLN A 129 -4.21 -10.34 -16.22
CA GLN A 129 -5.05 -9.69 -15.23
C GLN A 129 -6.17 -10.63 -14.76
N LEU A 130 -6.37 -10.66 -13.44
CA LEU A 130 -7.54 -11.21 -12.77
C LEU A 130 -8.39 -10.04 -12.25
N SER A 131 -9.71 -10.11 -12.41
CA SER A 131 -10.63 -9.04 -12.01
C SER A 131 -11.92 -9.59 -11.40
N CYS A 132 -12.37 -8.99 -10.30
CA CYS A 132 -13.66 -9.28 -9.67
C CYS A 132 -14.74 -8.35 -10.24
N GLU A 133 -15.68 -8.89 -11.02
CA GLU A 133 -16.74 -8.12 -11.68
C GLU A 133 -18.03 -8.13 -10.84
N HIS A 134 -18.49 -6.96 -10.35
CA HIS A 134 -19.78 -6.85 -9.68
C HIS A 134 -20.95 -7.10 -10.65
N GLY A 135 -20.89 -6.51 -11.85
CA GLY A 135 -22.00 -6.54 -12.82
C GLY A 135 -22.30 -7.95 -13.33
N ASN A 136 -21.26 -8.74 -13.57
CA ASN A 136 -21.38 -10.11 -14.08
C ASN A 136 -21.28 -11.18 -12.98
N ARG A 137 -21.01 -10.79 -11.73
CA ARG A 137 -20.91 -11.68 -10.55
C ARG A 137 -19.92 -12.83 -10.74
N ARG A 138 -18.72 -12.52 -11.25
CA ARG A 138 -17.69 -13.52 -11.58
C ARG A 138 -16.30 -12.95 -11.32
N VAL A 139 -15.34 -13.85 -11.16
CA VAL A 139 -13.91 -13.53 -11.23
C VAL A 139 -13.47 -13.93 -12.62
N VAL A 140 -12.87 -13.00 -13.36
CA VAL A 140 -12.40 -13.26 -14.72
C VAL A 140 -10.89 -13.23 -14.80
N ARG A 141 -10.34 -13.98 -15.75
CA ARG A 141 -8.97 -13.81 -16.23
C ARG A 141 -9.00 -13.34 -17.68
N TYR A 142 -8.29 -12.25 -17.96
CA TYR A 142 -8.10 -11.75 -19.32
C TYR A 142 -6.88 -12.42 -19.93
N GLU A 143 -7.09 -13.23 -20.96
CA GLU A 143 -6.03 -13.95 -21.67
C GLU A 143 -5.34 -13.04 -22.70
N TYR A 144 -4.14 -13.44 -23.14
CA TYR A 144 -3.34 -12.67 -24.10
C TYR A 144 -3.94 -12.59 -25.50
N ASP A 145 -4.74 -13.57 -25.88
CA ASP A 145 -5.49 -13.58 -27.14
C ASP A 145 -6.77 -12.73 -27.08
N GLY A 146 -7.02 -12.06 -25.94
CA GLY A 146 -8.20 -11.24 -25.69
C GLY A 146 -9.41 -12.02 -25.22
N SER A 147 -9.34 -13.36 -25.13
CA SER A 147 -10.41 -14.16 -24.53
C SER A 147 -10.52 -13.89 -23.02
N VAL A 148 -11.72 -14.13 -22.49
CA VAL A 148 -12.02 -13.96 -21.07
C VAL A 148 -12.46 -15.30 -20.51
N THR A 149 -11.76 -15.77 -19.48
CA THR A 149 -12.07 -17.03 -18.80
C THR A 149 -12.57 -16.78 -17.38
N VAL A 150 -13.32 -17.74 -16.83
CA VAL A 150 -13.87 -17.75 -15.45
C VAL A 150 -13.35 -18.99 -14.74
#